data_AF-A0A2K0TL13-F1
#
_entry.id   AF-A0A2K0TL13-F1
#
_cell.length_a   1.000
_cell.length_b   1.000
_cell.length_c   1.000
_cell.angle_alpha   90.00
_cell.angle_beta   90.00
_cell.angle_gamma   90.00
#
_symmetry.space_group_name_H-M   'P 1'
#
loop_
_entity.id
_entity.type
_entity.pdbx_description
1 polymer ?
#
loop_
_entity_poly.entity_id
_entity_poly.type
_entity_poly.pdbx_seq_one_letter_code
_entity_poly.pdbx_strand_id
1 'polypeptide(L)'
;MWPFPKHLQQHIGMWARRADSGNTVECYFCKECGVRILHRVIFKDGTPRPSLAVKGGCVEGFNLEGARHIYTRSALVPVPEGSEPGAPRVKP
;
A
#
# COMPACT_ATOMS: atom_id res chain seq x y z
N MET A 1 -17.57 -1.56 2.88
CA MET A 1 -16.15 -1.87 2.54
C MET A 1 -15.71 -1.02 1.34
N TRP A 2 -14.47 -0.51 1.27
CA TRP A 2 -14.20 0.82 0.65
C TRP A 2 -13.46 0.87 -0.71
N PRO A 3 -14.00 1.66 -1.66
CA PRO A 3 -15.26 1.28 -2.28
C PRO A 3 -15.01 0.03 -3.13
N PHE A 4 -15.44 -1.14 -2.64
CA PHE A 4 -15.44 -2.37 -3.42
C PHE A 4 -16.86 -2.69 -3.91
N PRO A 5 -17.03 -3.18 -5.15
CA PRO A 5 -18.30 -3.70 -5.65
C PRO A 5 -18.95 -4.68 -4.68
N LYS A 6 -20.28 -4.64 -4.53
CA LYS A 6 -21.01 -5.45 -3.53
C LYS A 6 -20.67 -6.94 -3.62
N HIS A 7 -20.61 -7.50 -4.82
CA HIS A 7 -20.30 -8.91 -5.04
C HIS A 7 -18.88 -9.31 -4.58
N LEU A 8 -17.95 -8.36 -4.47
CA LEU A 8 -16.58 -8.61 -3.97
C LEU A 8 -16.47 -8.48 -2.45
N GLN A 9 -17.34 -7.73 -1.79
CA GLN A 9 -17.18 -7.40 -0.37
C GLN A 9 -17.09 -8.64 0.54
N GLN A 10 -17.78 -9.73 0.17
CA GLN A 10 -17.71 -10.99 0.92
C GLN A 10 -16.33 -11.69 0.82
N HIS A 11 -15.50 -11.33 -0.16
CA HIS A 11 -14.15 -11.86 -0.35
C HIS A 11 -13.07 -10.93 0.20
N ILE A 12 -13.44 -9.70 0.61
CA ILE A 12 -12.49 -8.71 1.10
C ILE A 12 -12.49 -8.67 2.64
N GLY A 13 -11.30 -8.66 3.21
CA GLY A 13 -11.04 -8.40 4.62
C GLY A 13 -10.53 -6.98 4.80
N MET A 14 -10.74 -6.40 5.99
CA MET A 14 -10.18 -5.12 6.37
C MET A 14 -9.60 -5.21 7.77
N TRP A 15 -8.35 -4.77 7.91
CA TRP A 15 -7.69 -4.58 9.20
C TRP A 15 -7.16 -3.15 9.30
N ALA A 16 -7.38 -2.51 10.44
CA ALA A 16 -6.95 -1.13 10.68
C ALA A 16 -5.92 -1.07 11.81
N ARG A 17 -4.91 -0.22 11.64
CA ARG A 17 -3.94 0.09 12.69
C ARG A 17 -3.60 1.56 12.74
N ARG A 18 -3.13 2.03 13.90
CA ARG A 18 -2.43 3.31 13.98
C ARG A 18 -1.00 3.16 13.46
N ALA A 19 -0.57 4.12 12.67
CA ALA A 19 0.82 4.28 12.25
C ALA A 19 1.56 5.22 13.20
N ASP A 20 2.90 5.19 13.18
CA ASP A 20 3.75 6.05 14.01
C ASP A 20 3.53 7.55 13.74
N SER A 21 3.02 7.89 12.56
CA SER A 21 2.60 9.27 12.22
C SER A 21 1.33 9.71 12.97
N GLY A 22 0.67 8.80 13.69
CA GLY A 22 -0.63 8.95 14.35
C GLY A 22 -1.84 8.86 13.40
N ASN A 23 -1.63 8.59 12.11
CA ASN A 23 -2.70 8.33 11.15
C ASN A 23 -3.21 6.88 11.32
N THR A 24 -4.41 6.60 10.84
CA THR A 24 -4.91 5.22 10.72
C THR A 24 -4.64 4.71 9.32
N VAL A 25 -4.16 3.47 9.21
CA VAL A 25 -4.00 2.76 7.94
C VAL A 25 -5.02 1.63 7.91
N GLU A 26 -6.00 1.74 7.01
CA GLU A 26 -6.90 0.65 6.65
C GLU A 26 -6.22 -0.22 5.58
N CYS A 27 -5.97 -1.49 5.90
CA CYS A 27 -5.43 -2.49 4.99
C CYS A 27 -6.56 -3.39 4.49
N TYR A 28 -6.76 -3.40 3.17
CA TYR A 28 -7.73 -4.27 2.50
C TYR A 28 -6.99 -5.42 1.83
N PHE A 29 -7.47 -6.65 2.04
CA PHE A 29 -6.84 -7.88 1.56
C PHE A 29 -7.88 -8.90 1.11
N CYS A 30 -7.48 -9.81 0.22
CA CYS A 30 -8.31 -10.94 -0.18
C CYS A 30 -8.34 -11.98 0.94
N LYS A 31 -9.55 -12.41 1.36
CA LYS A 31 -9.72 -13.41 2.42
C LYS A 31 -9.40 -14.83 1.97
N GLU A 32 -9.34 -15.08 0.67
CA GLU A 32 -9.03 -16.41 0.11
C GLU A 32 -7.53 -16.64 0.03
N CYS A 33 -6.78 -15.70 -0.55
CA CYS A 33 -5.34 -15.85 -0.78
C CYS A 33 -4.45 -15.01 0.16
N GLY A 34 -5.04 -14.13 0.98
CA GLY A 34 -4.31 -13.26 1.90
C GLY A 34 -3.58 -12.08 1.24
N VAL A 35 -3.63 -11.94 -0.08
CA VAL A 35 -2.94 -10.86 -0.80
C VAL A 35 -3.51 -9.50 -0.38
N ARG A 36 -2.61 -8.59 0.01
CA ARG A 36 -2.94 -7.17 0.21
C ARG A 36 -3.32 -6.54 -1.13
N ILE A 37 -4.50 -5.93 -1.19
CA ILE A 37 -5.01 -5.23 -2.36
C ILE A 37 -4.62 -3.74 -2.29
N LEU A 38 -4.96 -3.07 -1.19
CA LEU A 38 -4.62 -1.65 -1.03
C LEU A 38 -4.52 -1.23 0.44
N HIS A 39 -3.83 -0.12 0.66
CA HIS A 39 -3.93 0.66 1.88
C HIS A 39 -4.65 1.98 1.62
N ARG A 40 -5.55 2.35 2.54
CA ARG A 40 -6.16 3.68 2.64
C ARG A 40 -5.70 4.32 3.94
N VAL A 41 -5.16 5.53 3.85
CA VAL A 41 -4.72 6.28 5.04
C VAL A 41 -5.81 7.26 5.43
N ILE A 42 -6.16 7.27 6.71
CA ILE A 42 -7.07 8.24 7.34
C ILE A 42 -6.23 9.15 8.23
N PHE A 43 -6.30 10.45 8.01
CA PHE A 43 -5.64 11.46 8.82
C PHE A 43 -6.24 11.53 10.22
N LYS A 44 -5.52 12.20 11.14
CA LYS A 44 -5.93 12.35 12.55
C LYS A 44 -7.29 13.03 12.71
N ASP A 45 -7.66 13.90 11.77
CA ASP A 45 -8.95 14.61 11.72
C ASP A 45 -10.09 13.76 11.12
N GLY A 46 -9.82 12.50 10.77
CA GLY A 46 -10.79 11.59 10.16
C GLY A 46 -10.90 11.70 8.63
N THR A 47 -10.20 12.66 8.00
CA THR A 47 -10.26 12.82 6.55
C THR A 47 -9.39 11.77 5.84
N PRO A 48 -9.84 11.20 4.70
CA PRO A 48 -9.01 10.28 3.95
C PRO A 48 -7.89 11.01 3.21
N ARG A 49 -6.71 10.39 3.15
CA ARG A 49 -5.65 10.82 2.23
C ARG A 49 -6.19 10.75 0.80
N PRO A 50 -5.93 11.77 -0.05
CA PRO A 50 -6.40 11.78 -1.44
C PRO A 50 -5.90 10.60 -2.29
N SER A 51 -4.76 10.01 -1.93
CA SER A 51 -4.17 8.87 -2.62
C SER A 51 -4.36 7.54 -1.88
N LEU A 52 -4.49 6.48 -2.67
CA LEU A 52 -4.48 5.09 -2.22
C LEU A 52 -3.15 4.43 -2.60
N ALA A 53 -2.66 3.53 -1.76
CA ALA A 53 -1.51 2.69 -2.10
C ALA A 53 -2.00 1.31 -2.53
N VAL A 54 -2.01 1.05 -3.84
CA VAL A 54 -2.47 -0.22 -4.43
C VAL A 54 -1.29 -1.18 -4.61
N LYS A 55 -1.49 -2.47 -4.38
CA LYS A 55 -0.49 -3.50 -4.71
C LYS A 55 -0.41 -3.64 -6.22
N GLY A 56 0.69 -3.21 -6.83
CA GLY A 56 0.88 -3.22 -8.29
C GLY A 56 0.64 -4.57 -8.96
N GLY A 57 0.98 -5.69 -8.29
CA GLY A 57 0.70 -7.04 -8.81
C GLY A 57 -0.79 -7.42 -8.90
N CYS A 58 -1.69 -6.60 -8.37
CA CYS A 58 -3.14 -6.73 -8.53
C CYS A 58 -3.70 -5.88 -9.68
N VAL A 59 -2.84 -5.16 -10.41
CA VAL A 59 -3.24 -4.25 -11.50
C VAL A 59 -2.81 -4.86 -12.83
N GLU A 60 -3.79 -5.14 -13.68
CA GLU A 60 -3.55 -5.66 -15.02
C GLU A 60 -2.81 -4.63 -15.89
N GLY A 61 -1.84 -5.08 -16.67
CA GLY A 61 -1.02 -4.22 -17.53
C GLY A 61 -0.03 -3.32 -16.78
N PHE A 62 0.11 -3.44 -15.45
CA PHE A 62 1.06 -2.65 -14.69
C PHE A 62 2.50 -3.13 -14.95
N ASN A 63 3.36 -2.21 -15.40
CA ASN A 63 4.78 -2.45 -15.55
C ASN A 63 5.58 -1.75 -14.43
N LEU A 64 6.77 -2.28 -14.17
CA LEU A 64 7.71 -1.73 -13.19
C LEU A 64 8.90 -1.05 -13.86
N GLU A 65 8.77 -0.68 -15.14
CA GLU A 65 9.85 -0.02 -15.87
C GLU A 65 10.16 1.33 -15.20
N GLY A 66 11.43 1.56 -14.86
CA GLY A 66 11.86 2.76 -14.13
C GLY A 66 11.50 2.77 -12.63
N ALA A 67 10.83 1.75 -12.10
CA ALA A 67 10.56 1.65 -10.67
C ALA A 67 11.86 1.47 -9.86
N ARG A 68 11.90 2.06 -8.66
CA ARG A 68 13.03 1.94 -7.73
C ARG A 68 12.59 1.34 -6.40
N HIS A 69 13.48 0.57 -5.78
CA HIS A 69 13.26 0.11 -4.42
C HIS A 69 13.49 1.27 -3.45
N ILE A 70 12.59 1.44 -2.48
CA ILE A 70 12.67 2.45 -1.44
C ILE A 70 12.67 1.77 -0.06
N TYR A 71 13.08 2.50 0.98
CA TYR A 71 13.25 1.95 2.33
C TYR A 71 14.25 0.78 2.42
N THR A 72 15.28 0.76 1.56
CA THR A 72 16.23 -0.37 1.46
C THR A 72 17.21 -0.48 2.64
N ARG A 73 17.28 0.51 3.54
CA ARG A 73 18.20 0.47 4.70
C ARG A 73 18.00 -0.73 5.62
N SER A 74 16.81 -1.33 5.62
CA SER A 74 16.45 -2.50 6.45
C SER A 74 16.24 -3.75 5.61
N ALA A 75 16.74 -3.79 4.36
CA ALA A 75 16.63 -4.97 3.52
C ALA A 75 17.47 -6.12 4.10
N LEU A 76 16.85 -7.31 4.17
CA LEU A 76 17.50 -8.55 4.60
C LEU A 76 18.08 -9.35 3.42
N VAL A 77 18.00 -8.78 2.22
CA VAL A 77 18.45 -9.36 0.95
C VAL A 77 19.22 -8.30 0.18
N PRO A 78 20.11 -8.69 -0.76
CA PRO A 78 20.76 -7.74 -1.65
C PRO A 78 19.75 -6.84 -2.36
N VAL A 79 20.06 -5.55 -2.44
CA VAL A 79 19.22 -4.54 -3.09
C VAL A 79 19.89 -4.03 -4.37
N PRO A 80 19.13 -3.80 -5.45
CA PRO A 80 19.70 -3.28 -6.69
C PRO A 80 20.37 -1.92 -6.50
N GLU A 81 21.40 -1.64 -7.30
CA GLU A 81 22.02 -0.33 -7.38
C GLU A 81 20.98 0.74 -7.77
N GLY A 82 21.14 1.96 -7.25
CA GLY A 82 20.20 3.07 -7.51
C GLY A 82 18.92 3.05 -6.66
N SER A 83 18.82 2.13 -5.69
CA SER A 83 17.73 2.07 -4.70
C SER A 83 17.88 3.13 -3.61
N GLU A 84 16.77 3.50 -2.96
CA GLU A 84 16.72 4.54 -1.93
C GLU A 84 16.62 3.94 -0.51
N PRO A 85 17.50 4.31 0.44
CA PRO A 85 17.48 3.76 1.80
C PRO A 85 16.24 4.16 2.62
N GLY A 86 15.53 5.20 2.18
CA GLY A 86 14.36 5.77 2.84
C GLY A 86 13.24 6.12 1.87
N ALA A 87 12.37 7.05 2.28
CA ALA A 87 11.40 7.64 1.36
C ALA A 87 12.16 8.45 0.27
N PRO A 88 11.65 8.48 -0.97
CA PRO A 88 12.28 9.26 -2.04
C PRO A 88 12.29 10.76 -1.68
N ARG A 89 13.39 11.45 -2.02
CA ARG A 89 13.59 12.88 -1.72
C ARG A 89 12.62 13.78 -2.47
N VAL A 90 12.31 13.41 -3.72
CA VAL A 90 11.30 14.06 -4.55
C VAL A 90 10.17 13.04 -4.73
N LYS A 91 8.96 13.41 -4.29
CA LYS A 91 7.76 12.64 -4.61
C LYS A 91 7.27 13.12 -5.98
N PRO A 92 6.85 12.21 -6.88
CA PRO A 92 6.16 12.61 -8.09
C PRO A 92 4.88 13.39 -7.78
#